data_AF-U1EVQ0-F1
#
_entry.id   AF-U1EVQ0-F1
#
_cell.length_a   1.000
_cell.length_b   1.000
_cell.length_c   1.000
_cell.angle_alpha   90.00
_cell.angle_beta   90.00
_cell.angle_gamma   90.00
#
_symmetry.space_group_name_H-M   'P 1'
#
loop_
_entity.id
_entity.type
_entity.pdbx_description
1 polymer ?
#
loop_
_entity_poly.entity_id
_entity_poly.type
_entity_poly.pdbx_seq_one_letter_code
_entity_poly.pdbx_strand_id
1 'polypeptide(L)' 'MSTENPLVPAIHEALSRVQDPEIRRPITDLGMVDEVSVDDNGRAYIRILLTVPGCPLKDTLREDV' A
#
# COMPACT_ATOMS: atom_id res chain seq x y z
N MET A 1 -14.66 -2.34 -19.96
CA MET A 1 -15.22 -2.16 -18.61
C MET A 1 -14.29 -2.89 -17.68
N SER A 2 -13.47 -2.14 -16.94
CA SER A 2 -12.33 -2.64 -16.20
C SER A 2 -12.78 -3.63 -15.11
N THR A 3 -12.20 -4.82 -15.11
CA THR A 3 -12.35 -5.80 -14.04
C THR A 3 -11.63 -5.28 -12.81
N GLU A 4 -12.27 -4.37 -12.07
CA GLU A 4 -11.81 -4.03 -10.72
C GLU A 4 -12.20 -5.20 -9.82
N ASN A 5 -11.19 -5.95 -9.38
CA ASN A 5 -11.39 -7.00 -8.39
C ASN A 5 -12.04 -6.35 -7.15
N PRO A 6 -13.14 -6.91 -6.59
CA PRO A 6 -13.88 -6.31 -5.48
C PRO A 6 -13.04 -6.12 -4.21
N LEU A 7 -11.85 -6.73 -4.15
CA LEU A 7 -10.88 -6.55 -3.07
C LEU A 7 -10.07 -5.25 -3.20
N VAL A 8 -9.97 -4.65 -4.39
CA VAL A 8 -9.19 -3.43 -4.63
C VAL A 8 -9.68 -2.27 -3.75
N PRO A 9 -10.99 -1.96 -3.65
CA PRO A 9 -11.48 -0.93 -2.74
C PRO A 9 -11.12 -1.19 -1.27
N ALA A 10 -11.19 -2.45 -0.82
CA ALA A 10 -10.85 -2.83 0.56
C ALA A 10 -9.34 -2.68 0.83
N ILE A 11 -8.50 -3.00 -0.16
CA ILE A 11 -7.05 -2.78 -0.08
C ILE A 11 -6.73 -1.28 -0.01
N HIS A 12 -7.39 -0.45 -0.82
CA HIS A 12 -7.22 1.00 -0.76
C HIS A 12 -7.63 1.58 0.60
N GLU A 13 -8.73 1.09 1.19
CA GLU A 13 -9.14 1.52 2.54
C GLU A 13 -8.08 1.13 3.58
N ALA A 14 -7.56 -0.10 3.51
CA ALA A 14 -6.48 -0.55 4.41
C ALA A 14 -5.22 0.31 4.26
N LEU A 15 -4.79 0.59 3.03
CA LEU A 15 -3.61 1.43 2.74
C LEU A 15 -3.80 2.89 3.22
N SER A 16 -5.02 3.42 3.20
CA SER A 16 -5.31 4.77 3.73
C SER A 16 -5.08 4.92 5.24
N ARG A 17 -5.08 3.81 5.98
CA ARG A 17 -4.78 3.79 7.43
C ARG A 17 -3.29 3.80 7.72
N VAL A 18 -2.47 3.45 6.73
CA VAL A 18 -1.01 3.44 6.86
C VAL A 18 -0.49 4.87 6.71
N GLN A 19 -0.08 5.45 7.83
CA GLN A 19 0.47 6.81 7.87
C GLN A 19 1.98 6.77 7.76
N ASP A 20 2.52 7.65 6.90
CA ASP A 20 3.95 7.91 6.88
C ASP A 20 4.37 8.61 8.19
N PRO A 21 5.34 8.07 8.96
CA PRO A 21 5.70 8.60 10.27
C PRO A 21 6.43 9.96 10.20
N GLU A 22 7.00 10.31 9.06
CA GLU A 22 7.75 11.55 8.86
C GLU A 22 6.80 12.69 8.46
N ILE A 23 5.92 12.44 7.50
CA ILE A 23 4.99 13.43 6.93
C ILE A 23 3.64 13.43 7.67
N ARG A 24 3.34 12.38 8.47
CA ARG A 24 2.07 12.17 9.20
C ARG A 24 0.84 12.25 8.28
N ARG A 25 0.96 11.65 7.10
CA ARG A 25 -0.12 11.56 6.10
C ARG A 25 -0.23 10.14 5.57
N PRO A 26 -1.43 9.73 5.10
CA PRO A 26 -1.60 8.43 4.45
C PRO A 26 -0.67 8.24 3.26
N ILE A 27 -0.06 7.06 3.12
CA ILE A 27 0.79 6.72 1.96
C ILE A 27 0.03 6.80 0.62
N THR A 28 -1.31 6.66 0.66
CA THR A 28 -2.21 6.86 -0.48
C THR A 28 -2.23 8.31 -0.96
N ASP A 29 -2.21 9.26 -0.02
CA ASP A 29 -2.31 10.70 -0.31
C ASP A 29 -0.96 11.27 -0.74
N LEU A 30 0.12 10.58 -0.39
CA LEU A 30 1.50 10.93 -0.77
C LEU A 30 1.86 10.43 -2.17
N GLY A 31 0.96 9.74 -2.86
CA GLY A 31 1.24 9.15 -4.18
C GLY A 31 2.31 8.06 -4.12
N MET A 32 2.52 7.44 -2.96
CA MET A 32 3.53 6.39 -2.78
C MET A 32 3.04 5.02 -3.26
N VAL A 33 1.74 4.85 -3.48
CA VAL A 33 1.16 3.63 -4.03
C VAL A 33 1.13 3.74 -5.56
N ASP A 34 1.99 2.99 -6.23
CA ASP A 34 2.17 3.04 -7.69
C ASP A 34 1.24 2.05 -8.41
N GLU A 35 1.08 0.86 -7.84
CA GLU A 35 0.26 -0.20 -8.44
C GLU A 35 -0.39 -1.06 -7.37
N VAL A 36 -1.68 -1.36 -7.54
CA VAL A 36 -2.41 -2.37 -6.77
C VAL A 36 -3.06 -3.33 -7.77
N SER A 37 -2.69 -4.60 -7.71
CA SER A 37 -3.32 -5.66 -8.50
C SER A 37 -3.67 -6.85 -7.61
N VAL A 38 -4.71 -7.58 -7.97
CA VAL A 38 -5.14 -8.77 -7.25
C VAL A 38 -5.30 -9.89 -8.25
N ASP A 39 -4.62 -11.01 -8.01
CA ASP A 39 -4.71 -12.18 -8.88
C ASP A 39 -6.02 -12.97 -8.69
N ASP A 40 -6.29 -13.90 -9.61
CA ASP A 40 -7.48 -14.76 -9.56
C ASP A 40 -7.49 -15.73 -8.36
N ASN A 41 -6.36 -15.88 -7.66
CA ASN A 41 -6.22 -16.67 -6.43
C ASN A 41 -6.43 -15.82 -5.16
N GLY A 42 -6.75 -14.53 -5.30
CA GLY A 42 -6.98 -13.60 -4.18
C GLY A 42 -5.70 -13.02 -3.57
N ARG A 43 -4.55 -13.12 -4.23
CA ARG A 43 -3.29 -12.52 -3.77
C ARG A 43 -3.20 -11.07 -4.24
N ALA A 44 -3.01 -10.15 -3.30
CA ALA A 44 -2.78 -8.74 -3.58
C ALA A 44 -1.29 -8.46 -3.80
N TYR A 45 -0.97 -7.78 -4.90
CA TYR A 45 0.33 -7.24 -5.22
C TYR A 45 0.26 -5.72 -5.14
N ILE A 46 1.07 -5.14 -4.26
CA ILE A 46 1.09 -3.70 -4.01
C ILE A 46 2.52 -3.21 -4.23
N ARG A 47 2.69 -2.25 -5.14
CA ARG A 47 3.97 -1.60 -5.43
C ARG A 47 4.01 -0.24 -4.74
N ILE A 48 4.97 -0.09 -3.82
CA ILE A 48 5.17 1.15 -3.06
C ILE A 48 6.49 1.80 -3.47
N LEU A 49 6.42 3.05 -3.91
CA LEU A 49 7.58 3.89 -4.20
C LEU A 49 8.03 4.54 -2.89
N LEU A 50 8.90 3.84 -2.17
CA LEU A 50 9.53 4.39 -0.96
C LEU A 50 10.51 5.50 -1.36
N THR A 51 10.26 6.72 -0.88
CA THR A 51 11.10 7.90 -1.16
C THR A 51 12.37 7.97 -0.30
N VAL A 52 12.61 7.01 0.61
CA VAL A 52 13.78 7.01 1.51
C VAL A 52 14.57 5.70 1.40
N PRO A 53 15.83 5.73 0.91
CA PRO A 53 16.72 4.57 0.98
C PRO A 53 17.20 4.38 2.42
N GLY A 54 16.83 3.26 3.06
CA GLY A 54 17.49 2.78 4.27
C GLY A 54 16.88 3.18 5.62
N CYS A 55 15.56 3.37 5.71
CA CYS A 55 14.91 3.52 7.01
C CYS A 55 14.64 2.13 7.64
N PRO A 56 15.01 1.87 8.91
CA PRO A 56 14.76 0.58 9.60
C PRO A 56 13.27 0.24 9.76
N LEU A 57 12.37 1.13 9.36
CA LEU A 57 10.92 0.98 9.40
C LEU A 57 10.35 -0.02 8.38
N LYS A 58 11.14 -0.43 7.39
CA LYS A 58 10.74 -1.45 6.40
C LYS A 58 10.43 -2.80 7.06
N ASP A 59 11.07 -3.09 8.18
CA ASP A 59 10.86 -4.36 8.89
C ASP A 59 9.64 -4.29 9.82
N THR A 60 9.40 -3.16 10.50
CA THR A 60 8.18 -2.96 11.31
C THR A 60 6.90 -3.03 10.46
N LEU A 61 6.91 -2.44 9.26
CA LEU A 61 5.76 -2.51 8.34
C LEU A 61 5.51 -3.90 7.76
N ARG A 62 6.42 -4.86 7.92
CA ARG A 62 6.18 -6.26 7.51
C ARG A 62 5.61 -7.11 8.63
N GLU A 63 5.87 -6.78 9.88
CA GLU A 63 5.34 -7.53 11.02
C GLU A 63 3.88 -7.16 11.33
N ASP A 64 3.46 -5.94 10.98
CA ASP A 64 2.10 -5.44 11.25
C ASP A 64 1.04 -5.88 10.22
N VAL A 65 1.41 -6.65 9.19
CA VAL A 65 0.50 -7.11 8.11
C VAL A 65 0.39 -8.62 8.03
#